data_AF-A0A9E4ZEP6-F1
#
_entry.id   AF-A0A9E4ZEP6-F1
#
_cell.length_a   1.000
_cell.length_b   1.000
_cell.length_c   1.000
_cell.angle_alpha   90.00
_cell.angle_beta   90.00
_cell.angle_gamma   90.00
#
_symmetry.space_group_name_H-M   'P 1'
#
loop_
_entity.id
_entity.type
_entity.pdbx_description
1 polymer ?
#
loop_
_entity_poly.entity_id
_entity_poly.type
_entity_poly.pdbx_seq_one_letter_code
_entity_poly.pdbx_strand_id
1 'polypeptide(L)'
;MKNIEELILKAVELQSNGLVTGQIANELNVSRETVTWLLTRSKKDVAAPAPKDISVTWNSVGQSSYRLRCISQALCDMVIETLEKTQQDADLVIGIGLSGIPIATMMAEELEIDFAIFHDYDDQKEKTHQRGIFSRNFADVEGKKCIIVDDVVSSGATVTDVAEQLREVGATPIAVAVIVDKMNADMIANVPMSSLVRITRVD
;
A
#
# COMPACT_ATOMS: atom_id res chain seq x y z
N MET A 1 15.79 -9.71 -14.63
CA MET A 1 14.42 -10.07 -14.22
C MET A 1 14.52 -11.20 -13.23
N LYS A 2 13.96 -11.08 -12.02
CA LYS A 2 13.81 -12.24 -11.14
C LYS A 2 13.00 -13.28 -11.92
N ASN A 3 13.54 -14.49 -12.05
CA ASN A 3 12.90 -15.56 -12.80
C ASN A 3 11.53 -15.85 -12.15
N ILE A 4 10.50 -16.20 -12.93
CA ILE A 4 9.21 -16.67 -12.39
C ILE A 4 9.43 -17.78 -11.36
N GLU A 5 10.44 -18.61 -11.56
CA GLU A 5 10.88 -19.63 -10.60
C GLU A 5 11.27 -19.05 -9.24
N GLU A 6 11.95 -17.89 -9.18
CA GLU A 6 12.28 -17.23 -7.91
C GLU A 6 11.03 -16.73 -7.19
N LEU A 7 10.04 -16.19 -7.92
CA LEU A 7 8.76 -15.77 -7.32
C LEU A 7 7.98 -16.97 -6.78
N ILE A 8 8.02 -18.11 -7.48
CA ILE A 8 7.42 -19.37 -7.02
C ILE A 8 8.09 -19.82 -5.72
N LEU A 9 9.43 -19.87 -5.70
CA LEU A 9 10.19 -20.30 -4.52
C LEU A 9 9.88 -19.42 -3.31
N LYS A 10 9.85 -18.09 -3.48
CA LYS A 10 9.51 -17.15 -2.41
C LYS A 10 8.06 -17.28 -1.95
N ALA A 11 7.10 -17.44 -2.85
CA ALA A 11 5.71 -17.63 -2.47
C ALA A 11 5.53 -18.91 -1.62
N VAL A 12 6.19 -20.00 -2.00
CA VAL A 12 6.17 -21.27 -1.24
C VAL A 12 6.84 -21.10 0.13
N GLU A 13 8.00 -20.43 0.19
CA GLU A 13 8.69 -20.15 1.45
C GLU A 13 7.81 -19.34 2.41
N LEU A 14 7.23 -18.23 1.94
CA LEU A 14 6.33 -17.39 2.75
C LEU A 14 5.09 -18.17 3.22
N GLN A 15 4.48 -19.00 2.36
CA GLN A 15 3.39 -19.88 2.76
C GLN A 15 3.82 -20.89 3.83
N SER A 16 5.01 -21.46 3.72
CA SER A 16 5.55 -22.39 4.73
C SER A 16 5.82 -21.71 6.07
N ASN A 17 6.11 -20.40 6.06
CA ASN A 17 6.24 -19.56 7.25
C ASN A 17 4.88 -19.12 7.84
N GLY A 18 3.76 -19.59 7.27
CA GLY A 18 2.41 -19.38 7.80
C GLY A 18 1.71 -18.12 7.29
N LEU A 19 2.29 -17.41 6.31
CA LEU A 19 1.63 -16.25 5.71
C LEU A 19 0.45 -16.69 4.84
N VAL A 20 -0.63 -15.91 4.87
CA VAL A 20 -1.80 -16.10 4.00
C VAL A 20 -1.62 -15.40 2.64
N THR A 21 -2.49 -15.71 1.68
CA THR A 21 -2.37 -15.24 0.28
C THR A 21 -2.20 -13.73 0.14
N GLY A 22 -2.95 -12.90 0.88
CA GLY A 22 -2.83 -11.44 0.82
C GLY A 22 -1.54 -10.91 1.43
N GLN A 23 -1.08 -11.49 2.55
CA GLN A 23 0.22 -11.14 3.12
C GLN A 23 1.37 -11.45 2.15
N ILE A 24 1.32 -12.63 1.50
CA ILE A 24 2.30 -12.99 0.46
C ILE A 24 2.21 -12.02 -0.73
N ALA A 25 1.01 -11.58 -1.11
CA ALA A 25 0.80 -10.64 -2.20
C ALA A 25 1.48 -9.29 -1.92
N ASN A 26 1.34 -8.79 -0.69
CA ASN A 26 1.98 -7.56 -0.23
C ASN A 26 3.51 -7.70 -0.21
N GLU A 27 4.05 -8.79 0.35
CA GLU A 27 5.51 -9.04 0.40
C GLU A 27 6.14 -9.17 -0.99
N LEU A 28 5.41 -9.73 -1.96
CA LEU A 28 5.88 -9.92 -3.33
C LEU A 28 5.50 -8.77 -4.27
N ASN A 29 4.71 -7.78 -3.79
CA ASN A 29 4.16 -6.68 -4.57
C ASN A 29 3.48 -7.12 -5.87
N VAL A 30 2.69 -8.19 -5.77
CA VAL A 30 1.87 -8.77 -6.84
C VAL A 30 0.43 -8.89 -6.39
N SER A 31 -0.49 -9.18 -7.31
CA SER A 31 -1.89 -9.40 -6.97
C SER A 31 -2.10 -10.73 -6.22
N ARG A 32 -3.21 -10.83 -5.46
CA ARG A 32 -3.63 -12.08 -4.81
C ARG A 32 -3.85 -13.22 -5.82
N GLU A 33 -4.31 -12.88 -7.03
CA GLU A 33 -4.45 -13.81 -8.15
C GLU A 33 -3.08 -14.37 -8.58
N THR A 34 -2.08 -13.50 -8.71
CA THR A 34 -0.70 -13.90 -9.04
C THR A 34 -0.14 -14.84 -7.98
N VAL A 35 -0.33 -14.57 -6.68
CA VAL A 35 0.09 -15.49 -5.61
C VAL A 35 -0.60 -16.84 -5.72
N THR A 36 -1.92 -16.85 -5.95
CA THR A 36 -2.69 -18.09 -6.12
C THR A 36 -2.15 -18.91 -7.29
N TRP A 37 -1.83 -18.25 -8.41
CA TRP A 37 -1.22 -18.87 -9.57
C TRP A 37 0.20 -19.41 -9.27
N LEU A 38 1.05 -18.64 -8.59
CA LEU A 38 2.41 -19.06 -8.20
C LEU A 38 2.39 -20.33 -7.33
N LEU A 39 1.50 -20.37 -6.33
CA LEU A 39 1.34 -21.51 -5.41
C LEU A 39 0.67 -22.73 -6.07
N THR A 40 -0.18 -22.51 -7.07
CA THR A 40 -0.77 -23.61 -7.86
C THR A 40 0.26 -24.21 -8.81
N ARG A 41 1.03 -23.35 -9.49
CA ARG A 41 2.08 -23.75 -10.42
C ARG A 41 3.23 -24.50 -9.72
N SER A 42 3.55 -24.17 -8.48
CA SER A 42 4.58 -24.87 -7.69
C SER A 42 4.29 -26.36 -7.50
N LYS A 43 2.99 -26.71 -7.39
CA LYS A 43 2.50 -28.09 -7.27
C LYS A 43 2.50 -28.85 -8.61
N LYS A 44 2.99 -28.22 -9.69
CA LYS A 44 3.03 -28.74 -11.07
C LYS A 44 1.67 -29.10 -11.68
N ASP A 45 0.57 -28.64 -11.08
CA ASP A 45 -0.76 -29.16 -11.38
C ASP A 45 -1.56 -28.40 -12.46
N VAL A 46 -1.10 -27.26 -13.01
CA VAL A 46 -1.89 -26.55 -14.02
C VAL A 46 -1.04 -25.78 -15.05
N ALA A 47 -1.43 -25.87 -16.34
CA ALA A 47 -0.91 -25.08 -17.47
C ALA A 47 -1.68 -23.76 -17.71
N ALA A 48 -2.24 -23.17 -16.65
CA ALA A 48 -3.01 -21.92 -16.77
C ALA A 48 -2.06 -20.77 -17.16
N PRO A 49 -2.47 -19.90 -18.11
CA PRO A 49 -1.65 -18.76 -18.49
C PRO A 49 -1.34 -17.89 -17.27
N ALA A 50 -0.13 -17.33 -17.23
CA ALA A 50 0.27 -16.43 -16.15
C ALA A 50 -0.66 -15.21 -16.12
N PRO A 51 -1.10 -14.75 -14.94
CA PRO A 51 -1.83 -13.50 -14.82
C PRO A 51 -1.03 -12.35 -15.43
N LYS A 52 -1.73 -11.41 -16.07
CA LYS A 52 -1.12 -10.16 -16.55
C LYS A 52 -0.87 -9.25 -15.34
N ASP A 53 0.29 -9.39 -14.73
CA ASP A 53 0.68 -8.63 -13.54
C ASP A 53 2.17 -8.26 -13.56
N ILE A 54 2.51 -7.23 -12.78
CA ILE A 54 3.86 -6.71 -12.64
C ILE A 54 4.24 -6.76 -11.17
N SER A 55 5.32 -7.48 -10.86
CA SER A 55 5.94 -7.44 -9.53
C SER A 55 6.82 -6.19 -9.41
N VAL A 56 6.65 -5.44 -8.32
CA VAL A 56 7.45 -4.26 -8.02
C VAL A 56 8.47 -4.62 -6.94
N THR A 57 9.75 -4.33 -7.16
CA THR A 57 10.77 -4.54 -6.14
C THR A 57 11.53 -3.25 -5.93
N TRP A 58 11.47 -2.72 -4.71
CA TRP A 58 12.08 -1.45 -4.36
C TRP A 58 13.07 -1.57 -3.18
N ASN A 59 13.55 -2.78 -2.90
CA ASN A 59 14.54 -3.06 -1.83
C ASN A 59 15.79 -2.17 -1.93
N SER A 60 16.18 -1.78 -3.15
CA SER A 60 17.28 -0.83 -3.34
C SER A 60 16.99 0.47 -2.60
N VAL A 61 15.76 0.98 -2.60
CA VAL A 61 15.32 2.14 -1.80
C VAL A 61 15.11 1.74 -0.34
N GLY A 62 14.29 0.72 -0.07
CA GLY A 62 13.85 0.36 1.29
C GLY A 62 14.96 -0.07 2.26
N GLN A 63 16.09 -0.58 1.77
CA GLN A 63 17.21 -0.97 2.63
C GLN A 63 18.03 0.22 3.17
N SER A 64 17.78 1.44 2.70
CA SER A 64 18.56 2.62 3.07
C SER A 64 17.67 3.71 3.64
N SER A 65 17.87 4.03 4.91
CA SER A 65 17.18 5.13 5.59
C SER A 65 17.34 6.46 4.86
N TYR A 66 18.52 6.72 4.27
CA TYR A 66 18.76 7.92 3.46
C TYR A 66 17.85 7.97 2.23
N ARG A 67 17.74 6.86 1.47
CA ARG A 67 16.87 6.83 0.28
C ARG A 67 15.39 6.87 0.65
N LEU A 68 15.00 6.20 1.73
CA LEU A 68 13.66 6.32 2.32
C LEU A 68 13.32 7.78 2.63
N ARG A 69 14.24 8.53 3.24
CA ARG A 69 14.03 9.96 3.51
C ARG A 69 13.83 10.75 2.22
N CYS A 70 14.71 10.56 1.23
CA CYS A 70 14.60 11.29 -0.04
C CYS A 70 13.28 11.02 -0.76
N ILE A 71 12.79 9.77 -0.79
CA ILE A 71 11.49 9.48 -1.43
C ILE A 71 10.32 10.03 -0.62
N SER A 72 10.42 10.05 0.72
CA SER A 72 9.38 10.60 1.59
C SER A 72 9.28 12.11 1.39
N GLN A 73 10.40 12.81 1.26
CA GLN A 73 10.44 14.24 0.92
C GLN A 73 9.82 14.54 -0.44
N ALA A 74 10.11 13.71 -1.46
CA ALA A 74 9.48 13.85 -2.76
C ALA A 74 7.96 13.60 -2.70
N LEU A 75 7.50 12.65 -1.88
CA LEU A 75 6.07 12.42 -1.66
C LEU A 75 5.42 13.59 -0.91
N CYS A 76 6.09 14.17 0.10
CA CYS A 76 5.61 15.37 0.78
C CYS A 76 5.41 16.53 -0.19
N ASP A 77 6.37 16.81 -1.06
CA ASP A 77 6.27 17.86 -2.08
C ASP A 77 5.03 17.66 -2.98
N MET A 78 4.81 16.44 -3.48
CA MET A 78 3.63 16.12 -4.30
C MET A 78 2.31 16.22 -3.51
N VAL A 79 2.31 15.85 -2.23
CA VAL A 79 1.14 15.98 -1.37
C VAL A 79 0.84 17.45 -1.10
N ILE A 80 1.84 18.28 -0.80
CA ILE A 80 1.67 19.73 -0.61
C ILE A 80 1.04 20.35 -1.85
N GLU A 81 1.54 20.05 -3.05
CA GLU A 81 0.95 20.52 -4.31
C GLU A 81 -0.54 20.11 -4.44
N THR A 82 -0.88 18.89 -3.99
CA THR A 82 -2.26 18.38 -3.99
C THR A 82 -3.14 19.12 -2.99
N LEU A 83 -2.62 19.39 -1.79
CA LEU A 83 -3.31 20.13 -0.73
C LEU A 83 -3.58 21.58 -1.16
N GLU A 84 -2.62 22.24 -1.79
CA GLU A 84 -2.79 23.59 -2.35
C GLU A 84 -3.88 23.63 -3.44
N LYS A 85 -3.85 22.69 -4.39
CA LYS A 85 -4.86 22.59 -5.46
C LYS A 85 -6.27 22.35 -4.93
N THR A 86 -6.38 21.58 -3.85
CA THR A 86 -7.67 21.21 -3.23
C THR A 86 -8.10 22.15 -2.12
N GLN A 87 -7.27 23.16 -1.79
CA GLN A 87 -7.49 24.10 -0.68
C GLN A 87 -7.77 23.37 0.64
N GLN A 88 -6.98 22.33 0.91
CA GLN A 88 -7.04 21.54 2.14
C GLN A 88 -5.76 21.71 2.95
N ASP A 89 -5.86 21.44 4.24
CA ASP A 89 -4.72 21.25 5.14
C ASP A 89 -4.77 19.82 5.68
N ALA A 90 -3.66 19.32 6.23
CA ALA A 90 -3.55 17.98 6.80
C ALA A 90 -3.30 18.04 8.31
N ASP A 91 -3.93 17.14 9.06
CA ASP A 91 -3.73 17.00 10.51
C ASP A 91 -2.95 15.73 10.87
N LEU A 92 -2.99 14.71 10.00
CA LEU A 92 -2.51 13.36 10.29
C LEU A 92 -1.97 12.65 9.05
N VAL A 93 -0.83 11.97 9.19
CA VAL A 93 -0.36 10.96 8.23
C VAL A 93 -0.63 9.55 8.76
N ILE A 94 -1.22 8.70 7.92
CA ILE A 94 -1.52 7.30 8.24
C ILE A 94 -0.63 6.40 7.39
N GLY A 95 0.22 5.61 8.04
CA GLY A 95 0.98 4.56 7.38
C GLY A 95 0.20 3.24 7.33
N ILE A 96 -0.01 2.71 6.14
CA ILE A 96 -0.54 1.35 5.96
C ILE A 96 0.58 0.35 6.28
N GLY A 97 0.31 -0.53 7.23
CA GLY A 97 1.26 -1.53 7.70
C GLY A 97 1.41 -2.69 6.71
N LEU A 98 2.62 -3.19 6.46
CA LEU A 98 3.89 -2.83 7.12
C LEU A 98 4.71 -1.78 6.35
N SER A 99 4.71 -1.85 5.03
CA SER A 99 5.66 -1.13 4.16
C SER A 99 5.44 0.38 4.08
N GLY A 100 4.20 0.85 4.26
CA GLY A 100 3.87 2.28 4.28
C GLY A 100 4.35 2.99 5.55
N ILE A 101 4.53 2.27 6.67
CA ILE A 101 4.87 2.85 7.98
C ILE A 101 6.17 3.68 7.96
N PRO A 102 7.32 3.20 7.44
CA PRO A 102 8.56 3.98 7.47
C PRO A 102 8.47 5.26 6.65
N ILE A 103 7.74 5.23 5.52
CA ILE A 103 7.54 6.39 4.64
C ILE A 103 6.63 7.40 5.35
N ALA A 104 5.50 6.93 5.86
CA ALA A 104 4.53 7.75 6.58
C ALA A 104 5.13 8.42 7.83
N THR A 105 6.01 7.72 8.54
CA THR A 105 6.73 8.26 9.70
C THR A 105 7.61 9.44 9.31
N MET A 106 8.35 9.32 8.21
CA MET A 106 9.21 10.40 7.70
C MET A 106 8.39 11.56 7.13
N MET A 107 7.27 11.27 6.49
CA MET A 107 6.36 12.31 5.99
C MET A 107 5.70 13.10 7.13
N ALA A 108 5.26 12.43 8.19
CA ALA A 108 4.69 13.09 9.36
C ALA A 108 5.69 14.03 10.04
N GLU A 109 6.96 13.62 10.10
CA GLU A 109 8.05 14.45 10.64
C GLU A 109 8.33 15.67 9.76
N GLU A 110 8.46 15.50 8.44
CA GLU A 110 8.71 16.60 7.50
C GLU A 110 7.54 17.60 7.45
N LEU A 111 6.30 17.12 7.59
CA LEU A 111 5.09 17.97 7.60
C LEU A 111 4.77 18.56 8.99
N GLU A 112 5.48 18.13 10.04
CA GLU A 112 5.23 18.51 11.44
C GLU A 112 3.77 18.25 11.90
N ILE A 113 3.18 17.11 11.49
CA ILE A 113 1.80 16.71 11.86
C ILE A 113 1.76 15.35 12.55
N ASP A 114 0.60 14.98 13.09
CA ASP A 114 0.45 13.72 13.81
C ASP A 114 0.70 12.49 12.91
N PHE A 115 0.96 11.35 13.54
CA PHE A 115 1.16 10.07 12.87
C PHE A 115 0.26 8.97 13.45
N ALA A 116 -0.30 8.13 12.57
CA ALA A 116 -1.06 6.94 12.91
C ALA A 116 -0.69 5.73 12.03
N ILE A 117 -1.02 4.53 12.51
CA ILE A 117 -0.78 3.27 11.79
C ILE A 117 -2.10 2.56 11.57
N PHE A 118 -2.31 2.09 10.34
CA PHE A 118 -3.37 1.16 9.98
C PHE A 118 -2.79 -0.23 9.74
N HIS A 119 -3.35 -1.25 10.40
CA HIS A 119 -2.97 -2.65 10.18
C HIS A 119 -3.99 -3.32 9.25
N ASP A 120 -3.55 -3.75 8.07
CA ASP A 120 -4.34 -4.58 7.17
C ASP A 120 -4.34 -6.04 7.66
N TYR A 121 -5.53 -6.57 7.99
CA TYR A 121 -5.71 -7.97 8.35
C TYR A 121 -6.30 -8.75 7.19
N ASP A 122 -5.53 -9.69 6.64
CA ASP A 122 -6.05 -10.68 5.72
C ASP A 122 -6.53 -11.92 6.50
N ASP A 123 -7.65 -11.82 7.21
CA ASP A 123 -8.24 -13.01 7.85
C ASP A 123 -9.14 -13.74 6.86
N GLN A 124 -8.75 -14.96 6.46
CA GLN A 124 -9.52 -15.80 5.54
C GLN A 124 -10.78 -16.42 6.19
N LYS A 125 -11.00 -16.23 7.49
CA LYS A 125 -12.05 -16.94 8.23
C LYS A 125 -13.44 -16.31 8.11
N GLU A 126 -13.55 -15.02 7.81
CA GLU A 126 -14.84 -14.34 7.70
C GLU A 126 -15.06 -13.76 6.29
N LYS A 127 -16.10 -14.25 5.61
CA LYS A 127 -16.54 -13.76 4.29
C LYS A 127 -17.27 -12.41 4.35
N THR A 128 -17.24 -11.74 5.50
CA THR A 128 -17.92 -10.48 5.79
C THR A 128 -16.86 -9.40 5.94
N HIS A 129 -16.83 -8.46 5.01
CA HIS A 129 -16.01 -7.24 4.95
C HIS A 129 -14.70 -7.27 5.76
N GLN A 130 -13.60 -7.60 5.05
CA GLN A 130 -12.23 -7.38 5.52
C GLN A 130 -12.10 -5.94 6.01
N ARG A 131 -11.88 -5.73 7.31
CA ARG A 131 -11.60 -4.42 7.88
C ARG A 131 -10.29 -4.49 8.65
N GLY A 132 -9.31 -3.72 8.21
CA GLY A 132 -8.12 -3.48 9.04
C GLY A 132 -8.45 -2.64 10.29
N ILE A 133 -7.45 -2.37 11.13
CA ILE A 133 -7.64 -1.56 12.34
C ILE A 133 -6.61 -0.44 12.47
N PHE A 134 -7.04 0.70 13.01
CA PHE A 134 -6.12 1.75 13.48
C PHE A 134 -5.48 1.35 14.81
N SER A 135 -4.17 1.59 14.92
CA SER A 135 -3.41 1.29 16.13
C SER A 135 -3.71 2.28 17.25
N ARG A 136 -4.04 1.78 18.44
CA ARG A 136 -4.35 2.60 19.63
C ARG A 136 -3.12 3.22 20.33
N ASN A 137 -1.92 2.85 19.89
CA ASN A 137 -0.68 3.36 20.46
C ASN A 137 -0.20 4.67 19.79
N PHE A 138 -0.87 5.09 18.72
CA PHE A 138 -0.55 6.27 17.93
C PHE A 138 -1.71 7.27 17.98
N ALA A 139 -1.60 8.37 17.24
CA ALA A 139 -2.62 9.41 17.25
C ALA A 139 -3.99 8.86 16.84
N ASP A 140 -5.05 9.37 17.49
CA ASP A 140 -6.42 9.10 17.07
C ASP A 140 -6.69 9.75 15.70
N VAL A 141 -7.53 9.09 14.90
CA VAL A 141 -7.94 9.52 13.56
C VAL A 141 -9.24 10.33 13.59
N GLU A 142 -10.06 10.19 14.65
CA GLU A 142 -11.41 10.80 14.70
C GLU A 142 -11.39 12.30 14.43
N GLY A 143 -12.21 12.74 13.47
CA GLY A 143 -12.34 14.16 13.09
C GLY A 143 -11.16 14.77 12.33
N LYS A 144 -10.08 14.03 12.07
CA LYS A 144 -8.86 14.58 11.43
C LYS A 144 -8.88 14.52 9.91
N LYS A 145 -8.17 15.45 9.27
CA LYS A 145 -7.86 15.41 7.85
C LYS A 145 -6.60 14.58 7.61
N CYS A 146 -6.76 13.46 6.89
CA CYS A 146 -5.79 12.38 6.89
C CYS A 146 -5.14 12.17 5.51
N ILE A 147 -3.82 12.10 5.48
CA ILE A 147 -3.02 11.61 4.35
C ILE A 147 -2.81 10.11 4.52
N ILE A 148 -3.17 9.31 3.53
CA ILE A 148 -2.97 7.86 3.53
C ILE A 148 -1.68 7.55 2.76
N VAL A 149 -0.78 6.77 3.35
CA VAL A 149 0.53 6.45 2.77
C VAL A 149 0.74 4.95 2.68
N ASP A 150 1.17 4.49 1.51
CA ASP A 150 1.56 3.11 1.25
C ASP A 150 2.77 3.04 0.30
N ASP A 151 3.39 1.87 0.12
CA ASP A 151 4.49 1.72 -0.83
C ASP A 151 3.99 1.50 -2.27
N VAL A 152 3.13 0.52 -2.48
CA VAL A 152 2.66 0.10 -3.81
C VAL A 152 1.16 -0.13 -3.82
N VAL A 153 0.44 0.60 -4.67
CA VAL A 153 -0.97 0.33 -4.91
C VAL A 153 -1.14 -0.61 -6.11
N SER A 154 -1.81 -1.74 -5.86
CA SER A 154 -2.19 -2.72 -6.89
C SER A 154 -3.64 -2.55 -7.36
N SER A 155 -4.63 -2.92 -6.55
CA SER A 155 -6.06 -2.76 -6.89
C SER A 155 -6.74 -1.58 -6.18
N GLY A 156 -6.03 -0.92 -5.26
CA GLY A 156 -6.57 0.15 -4.42
C GLY A 156 -7.50 -0.33 -3.31
N ALA A 157 -7.66 -1.65 -3.10
CA ALA A 157 -8.58 -2.20 -2.12
C ALA A 157 -8.25 -1.76 -0.68
N THR A 158 -6.99 -1.87 -0.25
CA THR A 158 -6.57 -1.49 1.11
C THR A 158 -6.73 0.02 1.33
N VAL A 159 -6.31 0.86 0.38
CA VAL A 159 -6.51 2.31 0.44
C VAL A 159 -8.00 2.68 0.50
N THR A 160 -8.84 1.98 -0.27
CA THR A 160 -10.30 2.16 -0.24
C THR A 160 -10.88 1.83 1.13
N ASP A 161 -10.51 0.70 1.73
CA ASP A 161 -10.95 0.29 3.07
C ASP A 161 -10.55 1.34 4.12
N VAL A 162 -9.30 1.80 4.09
CA VAL A 162 -8.83 2.88 4.99
C VAL A 162 -9.67 4.14 4.82
N ALA A 163 -9.90 4.59 3.58
CA ALA A 163 -10.67 5.79 3.30
C ALA A 163 -12.15 5.67 3.74
N GLU A 164 -12.76 4.49 3.60
CA GLU A 164 -14.11 4.22 4.09
C GLU A 164 -14.17 4.23 5.61
N GLN A 165 -13.26 3.52 6.30
CA GLN A 165 -13.22 3.49 7.76
C GLN A 165 -12.95 4.86 8.38
N LEU A 166 -12.09 5.68 7.76
CA LEU A 166 -11.89 7.07 8.19
C LEU A 166 -13.19 7.86 8.18
N ARG A 167 -13.99 7.74 7.11
CA ARG A 167 -15.28 8.44 7.00
C ARG A 167 -16.28 7.95 8.04
N GLU A 168 -16.28 6.65 8.37
CA GLU A 168 -17.16 6.09 9.40
C GLU A 168 -16.89 6.67 10.80
N VAL A 169 -15.64 7.01 11.09
CA VAL A 169 -15.23 7.65 12.36
C VAL A 169 -15.15 9.17 12.25
N GLY A 170 -15.79 9.77 11.24
CA GLY A 170 -15.86 11.23 11.07
C GLY A 170 -14.56 11.90 10.62
N ALA A 171 -13.52 11.13 10.30
CA ALA A 171 -12.28 11.62 9.71
C ALA A 171 -12.43 11.85 8.19
N THR A 172 -11.58 12.68 7.62
CA THR A 172 -11.62 13.04 6.19
C THR A 172 -10.34 12.62 5.49
N PRO A 173 -10.34 11.62 4.60
CA PRO A 173 -9.19 11.33 3.77
C PRO A 173 -9.04 12.41 2.69
N ILE A 174 -7.88 13.09 2.67
CA ILE A 174 -7.63 14.24 1.80
C ILE A 174 -6.60 13.98 0.69
N ALA A 175 -5.71 13.01 0.90
CA ALA A 175 -4.68 12.64 -0.07
C ALA A 175 -4.22 11.19 0.13
N VAL A 176 -3.78 10.55 -0.95
CA VAL A 176 -3.09 9.26 -0.96
C VAL A 176 -1.70 9.48 -1.55
N ALA A 177 -0.66 8.96 -0.90
CA ALA A 177 0.73 9.07 -1.38
C ALA A 177 1.37 7.69 -1.46
N VAL A 178 1.91 7.33 -2.63
CA VAL A 178 2.55 6.02 -2.85
C VAL A 178 3.81 6.10 -3.68
N ILE A 179 4.72 5.14 -3.52
CA ILE A 179 5.89 5.06 -4.41
C ILE A 179 5.43 4.63 -5.81
N VAL A 180 4.63 3.56 -5.90
CA VAL A 180 4.24 2.97 -7.19
C VAL A 180 2.73 2.80 -7.32
N ASP A 181 2.17 3.36 -8.39
CA ASP A 181 0.79 3.17 -8.84
C ASP A 181 0.74 2.14 -9.99
N LYS A 182 0.15 0.97 -9.74
CA LYS A 182 -0.10 -0.05 -10.77
C LYS A 182 -1.47 0.09 -11.45
N MET A 183 -2.34 0.95 -10.93
CA MET A 183 -3.69 1.19 -11.44
C MET A 183 -3.72 2.25 -12.54
N ASN A 184 -2.72 3.14 -12.56
CA ASN A 184 -2.73 4.34 -13.40
C ASN A 184 -3.95 5.22 -13.07
N ALA A 185 -4.14 5.55 -11.79
CA ALA A 185 -5.29 6.25 -11.27
C ALA A 185 -4.89 7.59 -10.64
N ASP A 186 -5.65 8.65 -10.94
CA ASP A 186 -5.47 9.98 -10.32
C ASP A 186 -6.18 10.10 -8.97
N MET A 187 -7.11 9.19 -8.69
CA MET A 187 -7.90 9.16 -7.46
C MET A 187 -8.26 7.72 -7.06
N ILE A 188 -8.38 7.48 -5.75
CA ILE A 188 -8.91 6.24 -5.17
C ILE A 188 -9.96 6.60 -4.13
N ALA A 189 -11.14 5.97 -4.19
CA ALA A 189 -12.24 6.23 -3.27
C ALA A 189 -12.60 7.72 -3.13
N ASN A 190 -12.58 8.48 -4.23
CA ASN A 190 -12.77 9.95 -4.25
C ASN A 190 -11.71 10.76 -3.46
N VAL A 191 -10.53 10.19 -3.25
CA VAL A 191 -9.37 10.85 -2.64
C VAL A 191 -8.29 11.04 -3.72
N PRO A 192 -7.73 12.25 -3.90
CA PRO A 192 -6.60 12.49 -4.80
C PRO A 192 -5.40 11.59 -4.49
N MET A 193 -4.75 11.06 -5.52
CA MET A 193 -3.62 10.15 -5.39
C MET A 193 -2.35 10.70 -6.07
N SER A 194 -1.27 10.75 -5.31
CA SER A 194 0.07 11.11 -5.75
C SER A 194 0.98 9.87 -5.77
N SER A 195 1.67 9.65 -6.89
CA SER A 195 2.59 8.52 -7.06
C SER A 195 3.91 8.93 -7.71
N LEU A 196 5.05 8.51 -7.14
CA LEU A 196 6.37 8.78 -7.76
C LEU A 196 6.56 8.05 -9.09
N VAL A 197 6.02 6.83 -9.20
CA VAL A 197 6.13 5.99 -10.39
C VAL A 197 4.76 5.44 -10.74
N ARG A 198 4.39 5.58 -12.01
CA ARG A 198 3.12 5.09 -12.55
C ARG A 198 3.35 4.04 -13.61
N ILE A 199 2.63 2.93 -13.51
CA ILE A 199 2.74 1.82 -14.44
C ILE A 199 1.59 1.89 -15.44
N THR A 200 1.94 2.17 -16.70
CA THR A 200 1.00 2.13 -17.82
C THR A 200 1.25 0.89 -18.64
N ARG A 201 0.20 0.09 -18.88
CA ARG A 201 0.25 -1.04 -19.81
C ARG A 201 -0.02 -0.54 -21.23
N VAL A 202 0.72 -1.09 -22.20
CA VAL A 202 0.66 -0.71 -23.63
C VAL A 202 0.11 -1.87 -24.48
N ASP A 203 -0.48 -2.89 -23.84
CA ASP A 203 -0.96 -4.13 -24.47
C ASP A 203 -2.47 -4.14 -24.79
#